data_AF-A0A2N2MKR9-F1
#
_entry.id   AF-A0A2N2MKR9-F1
#
_cell.length_a   1.000
_cell.length_b   1.000
_cell.length_c   1.000
_cell.angle_alpha   90.00
_cell.angle_beta   90.00
_cell.angle_gamma   90.00
#
_symmetry.space_group_name_H-M   'P 1'
#
loop_
_entity.id
_entity.type
_entity.pdbx_description
1 polymer ?
#
loop_
_entity_poly.entity_id
_entity_poly.type
_entity_poly.pdbx_seq_one_letter_code
_entity_poly.pdbx_strand_id
1 'polypeptide(L)'
;MKRKRFFYVSLWTIAMCVVVLFAVWQEDRLACLFSPKTSEERWAEQTIRAYIDTTQLEIAYCSVRYNTFLKGILLGDVPELTNPPSAFIKNGAESQIILEYAAQNFHLPREMRSSLGTEIPAIEAVPIEGGE
;
A
#
# COMPACT_ATOMS: atom_id res chain seq x y z
N MET A 1 41.13 -32.41 -11.17
CA MET A 1 40.57 -31.19 -11.81
C MET A 1 39.04 -31.06 -11.81
N LYS A 2 38.24 -31.93 -11.14
CA LYS A 2 36.76 -31.88 -11.21
C LYS A 2 36.08 -30.98 -10.14
N ARG A 3 36.73 -30.69 -9.01
CA ARG A 3 36.13 -29.91 -7.90
C ARG A 3 35.88 -28.44 -8.24
N LYS A 4 36.75 -27.79 -9.02
CA LYS A 4 36.63 -26.36 -9.37
C LYS A 4 35.40 -26.05 -10.25
N ARG A 5 35.01 -26.98 -11.12
CA ARG A 5 33.83 -26.82 -11.99
C ARG A 5 32.52 -26.88 -11.21
N PHE A 6 32.45 -27.70 -10.15
CA PHE A 6 31.27 -27.78 -9.29
C PHE A 6 31.03 -26.49 -8.49
N PHE A 7 32.09 -25.86 -7.99
CA PHE A 7 31.97 -24.56 -7.30
C PHE A 7 31.46 -23.46 -8.24
N TYR A 8 31.93 -23.42 -9.49
CA TYR A 8 31.46 -22.44 -10.47
C TYR A 8 29.98 -22.60 -10.81
N VAL A 9 29.50 -23.84 -10.98
CA VAL A 9 28.07 -24.10 -11.26
C VAL A 9 27.21 -23.72 -10.06
N SER A 10 27.63 -24.07 -8.84
CA SER A 10 26.91 -23.74 -7.61
C SER A 10 26.86 -22.23 -7.33
N LEU A 11 27.94 -21.50 -7.62
CA LEU A 11 27.99 -20.05 -7.45
C LEU A 11 27.05 -19.36 -8.46
N TRP A 12 26.99 -19.88 -9.69
CA TRP A 12 26.14 -19.34 -10.75
C TRP A 12 24.65 -19.56 -10.48
N THR A 13 24.26 -20.72 -9.92
CA THR A 13 22.87 -20.96 -9.51
C THR A 13 22.43 -20.07 -8.36
N ILE A 14 23.29 -19.83 -7.38
CA ILE A 14 22.98 -18.91 -6.27
C ILE A 14 22.82 -17.48 -6.78
N ALA A 15 23.72 -17.03 -7.66
CA ALA A 15 23.62 -15.71 -8.27
C ALA A 15 22.31 -15.56 -9.08
N MET A 16 21.92 -16.58 -9.86
CA MET A 16 20.65 -16.57 -10.59
C MET A 16 19.44 -16.54 -9.65
N CYS A 17 19.45 -17.31 -8.55
CA CYS A 17 18.38 -17.24 -7.56
C CYS A 17 18.25 -15.85 -6.93
N VAL A 18 19.36 -15.19 -6.60
CA VAL A 18 19.34 -13.82 -6.06
C VAL A 18 18.78 -12.82 -7.08
N VAL A 19 19.16 -12.95 -8.36
CA VAL A 19 18.63 -12.09 -9.44
C VAL A 19 17.13 -12.31 -9.63
N VAL A 20 16.65 -13.55 -9.62
CA VAL A 20 15.22 -13.86 -9.75
C VAL A 20 14.43 -13.33 -8.55
N LEU A 21 14.91 -13.53 -7.32
CA LEU A 21 14.28 -12.99 -6.12
C LEU A 21 14.25 -11.45 -6.14
N PHE A 22 15.31 -10.82 -6.63
CA PHE A 22 15.37 -9.37 -6.79
C PHE A 22 14.42 -8.87 -7.88
N ALA A 23 14.29 -9.59 -8.99
CA ALA A 23 13.38 -9.25 -10.07
C ALA A 23 11.90 -9.36 -9.63
N VAL A 24 11.54 -10.45 -8.94
CA VAL A 24 10.18 -10.63 -8.39
C VAL A 24 9.86 -9.53 -7.36
N TRP A 25 10.83 -9.13 -6.53
CA TRP A 25 10.66 -8.02 -5.59
C TRP A 25 10.53 -6.64 -6.27
N GLN A 26 11.08 -6.47 -7.47
CA GLN A 26 10.99 -5.23 -8.27
C GLN A 26 9.62 -5.07 -8.93
N GLU A 27 9.02 -6.13 -9.48
CA GLU A 27 7.77 -6.04 -10.26
C GLU A 27 6.60 -5.43 -9.46
N ASP A 28 6.43 -5.83 -8.19
CA ASP A 28 5.39 -5.28 -7.32
C ASP A 28 5.61 -3.78 -7.00
N ARG A 29 6.86 -3.33 -6.91
CA ARG A 29 7.18 -1.91 -6.69
C ARG A 29 6.98 -1.08 -7.94
N LEU A 30 7.31 -1.63 -9.11
CA LEU A 30 7.18 -0.93 -10.38
C LEU A 30 5.72 -0.65 -10.72
N ALA A 31 4.78 -1.57 -10.44
CA ALA A 31 3.35 -1.33 -10.66
C ALA A 31 2.80 -0.12 -9.88
N CYS A 32 3.24 0.04 -8.62
CA CYS A 32 2.84 1.14 -7.74
C CYS A 32 3.54 2.48 -8.06
N LEU A 33 4.67 2.43 -8.78
CA LEU A 33 5.41 3.60 -9.30
C LEU A 33 4.90 4.08 -10.66
N PHE A 34 4.45 3.18 -11.53
CA PHE A 34 4.10 3.47 -12.93
C PHE A 34 2.60 3.52 -13.22
N SER A 35 1.73 3.47 -12.20
CA SER A 35 0.30 3.70 -12.41
C SER A 35 0.05 5.11 -12.92
N PRO A 36 -0.73 5.30 -14.01
CA PRO A 36 -1.07 6.63 -14.52
C PRO A 36 -1.90 7.37 -13.46
N LYS A 37 -1.37 8.50 -12.98
CA LYS A 37 -2.00 9.30 -11.93
C LYS A 37 -2.64 10.57 -12.45
N THR A 38 -3.83 10.86 -11.96
CA THR A 38 -4.49 12.16 -12.17
C THR A 38 -3.67 13.31 -11.54
N SER A 39 -3.99 14.56 -11.87
CA SER A 39 -3.33 15.72 -11.24
C SER A 39 -3.60 15.79 -9.74
N GLU A 40 -4.81 15.41 -9.32
CA GLU A 40 -5.23 15.40 -7.93
C GLU A 40 -4.54 14.29 -7.14
N GLU A 41 -4.42 13.08 -7.71
CA GLU A 41 -3.65 11.99 -7.10
C GLU A 41 -2.17 12.34 -6.92
N ARG A 42 -1.56 12.99 -7.93
CA ARG A 42 -0.16 13.45 -7.82
C ARG A 42 0.02 14.47 -6.72
N TRP A 43 -0.92 15.40 -6.59
CA TRP A 43 -0.90 16.38 -5.51
C TRP A 43 -1.07 15.68 -4.15
N ALA A 44 -2.04 14.77 -4.00
CA ALA A 44 -2.29 14.02 -2.76
C ALA A 44 -1.05 13.22 -2.31
N GLU A 45 -0.43 12.51 -3.24
CA GLU A 45 0.79 11.74 -3.00
C GLU A 45 1.94 12.64 -2.53
N GLN A 46 2.13 13.79 -3.18
CA GLN A 46 3.17 14.75 -2.80
C GLN A 46 2.92 15.30 -1.39
N THR A 47 1.68 15.61 -1.06
CA THR A 47 1.30 16.10 0.28
C THR A 47 1.54 15.03 1.35
N ILE A 48 1.15 13.78 1.08
CA ILE A 48 1.40 12.65 1.98
C ILE A 48 2.90 12.42 2.18
N ARG A 49 3.70 12.47 1.10
CA ARG A 49 5.16 12.34 1.19
C ARG A 49 5.79 13.48 1.98
N ALA A 50 5.36 14.72 1.73
CA ALA A 50 5.83 15.87 2.48
C ALA A 50 5.50 15.73 3.98
N TYR A 51 4.34 15.20 4.34
CA TYR A 51 4.01 14.89 5.73
C TYR A 51 4.97 13.85 6.32
N ILE A 52 5.23 12.74 5.63
CA ILE A 52 6.16 11.68 6.07
C ILE A 52 7.57 12.25 6.28
N ASP A 53 8.05 13.05 5.32
CA ASP A 53 9.39 13.63 5.35
C ASP A 53 9.55 14.65 6.49
N THR A 54 8.54 15.51 6.70
CA THR A 54 8.56 16.53 7.76
C THR A 54 8.41 15.95 9.16
N THR A 55 7.67 14.85 9.29
CA THR A 55 7.52 14.11 10.56
C THR A 55 8.63 13.10 10.81
N GLN A 56 9.62 13.02 9.90
CA GLN A 56 10.76 12.08 9.97
C GLN A 56 10.32 10.62 10.13
N LEU A 57 9.18 10.27 9.54
CA LEU A 57 8.68 8.90 9.56
C LEU A 57 9.48 8.06 8.56
N GLU A 58 10.11 6.98 9.03
CA GLU A 58 10.84 6.02 8.18
C GLU A 58 9.86 5.09 7.44
N ILE A 59 9.07 5.68 6.52
CA ILE A 59 8.07 4.98 5.72
C ILE A 59 8.47 5.06 4.24
N ALA A 60 9.03 3.96 3.73
CA ALA A 60 9.35 3.86 2.32
C ALA A 60 8.07 3.80 1.46
N TYR A 61 8.04 4.51 0.34
CA TYR A 61 6.94 4.46 -0.63
C TYR A 61 6.70 3.03 -1.16
N CYS A 62 5.42 2.67 -1.34
CA CYS A 62 4.96 1.32 -1.70
C CYS A 62 5.45 0.19 -0.76
N SER A 63 5.77 0.51 0.50
CA SER A 63 6.04 -0.50 1.53
C SER A 63 4.76 -0.94 2.23
N VAL A 64 4.82 -2.07 2.94
CA VAL A 64 3.73 -2.51 3.83
C VAL A 64 3.39 -1.42 4.86
N ARG A 65 4.41 -0.74 5.39
CA ARG A 65 4.22 0.39 6.32
C ARG A 65 3.50 1.57 5.67
N TYR A 66 3.80 1.87 4.41
CA TYR A 66 3.11 2.92 3.67
C TYR A 66 1.62 2.59 3.51
N ASN A 67 1.30 1.33 3.22
CA ASN A 67 -0.07 0.89 3.11
C ASN A 67 -0.81 0.91 4.46
N THR A 68 -0.16 0.51 5.55
CA THR A 68 -0.69 0.69 6.92
C THR A 68 -0.91 2.17 7.24
N PHE A 69 -0.02 3.04 6.77
CA PHE A 69 -0.16 4.48 6.94
C PHE A 69 -1.36 5.04 6.17
N LEU A 70 -1.58 4.62 4.91
CA LEU A 70 -2.79 4.97 4.15
C LEU A 70 -4.07 4.50 4.86
N LYS A 71 -4.05 3.33 5.49
CA LYS A 71 -5.16 2.87 6.33
C LYS A 71 -5.41 3.81 7.51
N GLY A 72 -4.34 4.25 8.19
CA GLY A 72 -4.44 5.21 9.29
C GLY A 72 -5.06 6.54 8.85
N ILE A 73 -4.71 7.02 7.65
CA ILE A 73 -5.36 8.20 7.06
C ILE A 73 -6.87 7.98 6.90
N LEU A 74 -7.30 6.84 6.37
CA LEU A 74 -8.73 6.52 6.22
C LEU A 74 -9.48 6.41 7.55
N LEU A 75 -8.80 6.00 8.61
CA LEU A 75 -9.36 5.92 9.97
C LEU A 75 -9.35 7.26 10.71
N GLY A 76 -8.70 8.29 10.16
CA GLY A 76 -8.57 9.60 10.80
C GLY A 76 -7.42 9.70 11.81
N ASP A 77 -6.49 8.73 11.83
CA ASP A 77 -5.35 8.70 12.76
C ASP A 77 -4.30 9.79 12.45
N VAL A 78 -4.41 10.44 11.30
CA VAL A 78 -3.53 11.53 10.86
C VAL A 78 -4.38 12.80 10.66
N PRO A 79 -4.68 13.54 11.75
CA PRO A 79 -5.57 14.70 11.69
C PRO A 79 -5.00 15.83 10.80
N GLU A 80 -3.68 15.94 10.67
CA GLU A 80 -3.02 16.89 9.78
C GLU A 80 -3.33 16.62 8.30
N LEU A 81 -3.72 15.39 7.96
CA LEU A 81 -4.08 14.96 6.61
C LEU A 81 -5.59 14.71 6.42
N THR A 82 -6.41 14.87 7.46
CA THR A 82 -7.85 14.58 7.39
C THR A 82 -8.73 15.72 7.91
N ASN A 83 -8.23 16.55 8.83
CA ASN A 83 -8.98 17.62 9.47
C ASN A 83 -8.43 19.01 9.10
N PRO A 84 -9.02 19.71 8.12
CA PRO A 84 -8.64 21.06 7.77
C PRO A 84 -9.14 22.09 8.80
N PRO A 85 -8.41 23.22 9.01
CA PRO A 85 -7.15 23.57 8.37
C PRO A 85 -5.95 22.96 9.09
N SER A 86 -4.95 22.52 8.32
CA SER A 86 -3.67 22.04 8.81
C SER A 86 -2.52 22.69 8.02
N ALA A 87 -1.27 22.37 8.39
CA ALA A 87 -0.10 22.80 7.64
C ALA A 87 -0.04 22.21 6.21
N PHE A 88 -0.78 21.13 5.96
CA PHE A 88 -0.77 20.37 4.69
C PHE A 88 -2.06 20.54 3.89
N ILE A 89 -3.17 20.85 4.56
CA ILE A 89 -4.51 20.90 3.97
C ILE A 89 -5.20 22.19 4.39
N LYS A 90 -5.68 22.94 3.41
CA LYS A 90 -6.33 24.25 3.63
C LYS A 90 -7.84 24.15 3.76
N ASN A 91 -8.47 23.14 3.14
CA ASN A 91 -9.92 23.04 3.04
C ASN A 91 -10.42 21.57 2.97
N GLY A 92 -11.74 21.40 3.05
CA GLY A 92 -12.38 20.08 3.01
C GLY A 92 -12.21 19.33 1.68
N ALA A 93 -12.09 20.04 0.55
CA ALA A 93 -11.91 19.40 -0.75
C ALA A 93 -10.51 18.75 -0.85
N GLU A 94 -9.49 19.43 -0.37
CA GLU A 94 -8.13 18.91 -0.26
C GLU A 94 -8.06 17.67 0.65
N SER A 95 -8.81 17.65 1.76
CA SER A 95 -8.96 16.47 2.62
C SER A 95 -9.64 15.30 1.89
N GLN A 96 -10.70 15.57 1.13
CA GLN A 96 -11.38 14.53 0.34
C GLN A 96 -10.45 13.92 -0.72
N ILE A 97 -9.66 14.73 -1.42
CA ILE A 97 -8.69 14.24 -2.41
C ILE A 97 -7.67 13.29 -1.77
N ILE A 98 -7.20 13.60 -0.55
CA ILE A 98 -6.25 12.75 0.19
C ILE A 98 -6.91 11.44 0.65
N LEU A 99 -8.14 11.51 1.14
CA LEU A 99 -8.91 10.31 1.53
C LEU A 99 -9.20 9.42 0.33
N GLU A 100 -9.57 9.99 -0.81
CA GLU A 100 -9.80 9.27 -2.05
C GLU A 100 -8.52 8.61 -2.56
N TYR A 101 -7.40 9.34 -2.55
CA TYR A 101 -6.10 8.78 -2.88
C TYR A 101 -5.74 7.60 -1.97
N ALA A 102 -5.93 7.74 -0.65
CA ALA A 102 -5.65 6.68 0.31
C ALA A 102 -6.55 5.46 0.07
N ALA A 103 -7.84 5.66 -0.25
CA ALA A 103 -8.78 4.57 -0.54
C ALA A 103 -8.41 3.80 -1.82
N GLN A 104 -7.99 4.52 -2.87
CA GLN A 104 -7.62 3.90 -4.16
C GLN A 104 -6.28 3.16 -4.10
N ASN A 105 -5.33 3.65 -3.31
CA ASN A 105 -3.97 3.10 -3.22
C ASN A 105 -3.78 2.17 -2.01
N PHE A 106 -4.77 2.04 -1.12
CA PHE A 106 -4.78 1.05 -0.06
C PHE A 106 -5.03 -0.34 -0.66
N HIS A 107 -3.99 -1.16 -0.69
CA HIS A 107 -4.06 -2.53 -1.19
C HIS A 107 -3.68 -3.49 -0.07
N LEU A 108 -4.65 -4.13 0.57
CA LEU A 108 -4.39 -5.18 1.57
C LEU A 108 -3.32 -6.16 1.03
N PRO A 109 -2.21 -6.39 1.76
CA PRO A 109 -1.19 -7.34 1.31
C PRO A 109 -1.84 -8.68 1.00
N ARG A 110 -1.44 -9.32 -0.11
CA ARG A 110 -1.98 -10.62 -0.55
C ARG A 110 -1.89 -11.69 0.54
N GLU A 111 -0.94 -11.57 1.47
CA GLU A 111 -0.78 -12.45 2.62
C GLU A 111 -1.86 -12.29 3.69
N MET A 112 -2.49 -11.12 3.83
CA MET A 112 -3.66 -10.92 4.71
C MET A 112 -4.96 -11.41 4.07
N ARG A 113 -5.04 -11.51 2.73
CA ARG A 113 -6.20 -12.13 2.06
C ARG A 113 -6.33 -13.61 2.35
N SER A 114 -5.20 -14.31 2.57
CA SER A 114 -5.23 -15.75 2.89
C SER A 114 -5.58 -16.03 4.37
N SER A 115 -5.39 -15.06 5.27
CA SER A 115 -5.83 -15.14 6.68
C SER A 115 -7.27 -14.70 6.89
N LEU A 116 -7.89 -14.06 5.89
CA LEU A 116 -9.32 -13.70 5.88
C LEU A 116 -10.18 -14.73 5.14
N GLY A 117 -9.67 -15.95 4.92
CA GLY A 117 -10.50 -17.10 4.63
C GLY A 117 -11.01 -17.67 5.96
N THR A 118 -12.32 -17.75 6.15
CA THR A 118 -13.02 -18.08 7.41
C THR A 118 -12.82 -16.98 8.45
N GLU A 119 -13.72 -16.01 8.68
CA GLU A 119 -15.11 -16.16 9.07
C GLU A 119 -15.84 -14.83 8.77
N ILE A 120 -16.55 -14.74 7.65
CA ILE A 120 -17.68 -13.80 7.56
C ILE A 120 -18.90 -14.69 7.81
N PRO A 121 -19.53 -14.67 9.00
CA PRO A 121 -20.85 -15.27 9.10
C PRO A 121 -21.72 -14.54 8.09
N ALA A 122 -22.24 -15.29 7.12
CA ALA A 122 -23.23 -14.80 6.20
C ALA A 122 -24.31 -14.13 7.04
N ILE A 123 -24.51 -12.82 6.83
CA ILE A 123 -25.67 -12.14 7.36
C ILE A 123 -26.84 -12.79 6.62
N GLU A 124 -27.47 -13.78 7.26
CA GLU A 124 -28.72 -14.34 6.80
C GLU A 124 -29.69 -13.17 6.66
N ALA A 125 -30.08 -12.90 5.43
CA ALA A 125 -31.11 -11.92 5.12
C ALA A 125 -32.39 -12.35 5.83
N VAL A 126 -32.74 -11.64 6.91
CA VAL A 126 -34.02 -11.79 7.59
C VAL A 126 -35.11 -11.40 6.58
N PRO A 127 -36.04 -12.30 6.20
CA PRO A 127 -37.15 -11.93 5.35
C PRO A 127 -38.06 -10.98 6.14
N ILE A 128 -38.31 -9.81 5.56
CA ILE A 128 -39.28 -8.84 6.07
C ILE A 128 -40.66 -9.40 5.72
N GLU A 129 -41.30 -10.09 6.68
CA GLU A 129 -42.71 -10.47 6.55
C GLU A 129 -43.55 -9.19 6.60
N GLY A 130 -44.14 -8.85 5.45
CA GLY A 130 -45.14 -7.79 5.34
C GLY A 130 -46.41 -8.20 6.08
N GLY A 131 -46.79 -7.38 7.06
CA GLY A 131 -48.07 -7.50 7.75
C GLY A 131 -49.23 -7.11 6.84
N GLU A 132 -50.27 -7.94 6.87
CA GLU A 132 -51.65 -7.57 6.53
C GLU A 132 -52.33 -6.82 7.70
#